data_AF-A0A4S4DC55-F1
#
_entry.id   AF-A0A4S4DC55-F1
#
_cell.length_a   1.000
_cell.length_b   1.000
_cell.length_c   1.000
_cell.angle_alpha   90.00
_cell.angle_beta   90.00
_cell.angle_gamma   90.00
#
_symmetry.space_group_name_H-M   'P 1'
#
loop_
_entity.id
_entity.type
_entity.pdbx_description
1 polymer ?
#
loop_
_entity_poly.entity_id
_entity_poly.type
_entity_poly.pdbx_seq_one_letter_code
_entity_poly.pdbx_strand_id
1 'polypeptide(L)'
;MYETENVQVTVKHFENLVYIRVKGESSSVQQLIGHTESNNDRGLLMKEVKDGVRKEEEMKIEAAVGFRQKLIVGHNCFLDIAHIYSKFLGSLPSTAEEYVSSVHKYFPYINDTKVLLNANDVLRAMMKKGSTSLSKAFAFLCPEIASSVEGSRLGLKPHVNIEVQVDDMNFTSPFIFY
;
A
#
# COMPACT_ATOMS: atom_id res chain seq x y z
N MET A 1 17.09 1.00 5.83
CA MET A 1 16.88 2.26 5.08
C MET A 1 16.34 3.23 6.10
N TYR A 2 17.09 4.26 6.47
CA TYR A 2 16.77 5.10 7.62
C TYR A 2 15.43 5.83 7.41
N GLU A 3 14.44 5.51 8.25
CA GLU A 3 13.16 6.21 8.35
C GLU A 3 13.34 7.36 9.36
N THR A 4 13.16 8.61 8.92
CA THR A 4 13.54 9.83 9.66
C THR A 4 12.29 10.59 10.09
N GLU A 5 11.50 10.00 11.00
CA GLU A 5 10.38 10.72 11.58
C GLU A 5 10.78 11.50 12.84
N ASN A 6 10.59 12.83 12.75
CA ASN A 6 10.63 13.85 13.78
C ASN A 6 12.00 14.08 14.47
N VAL A 7 12.82 14.91 13.80
CA VAL A 7 14.06 15.44 14.36
C VAL A 7 13.78 16.70 15.19
N GLN A 8 13.95 16.60 16.50
CA GLN A 8 13.83 17.73 17.42
C GLN A 8 15.21 18.16 17.93
N VAL A 9 15.56 19.43 17.68
CA VAL A 9 16.83 20.02 18.11
C VAL A 9 16.66 20.83 19.39
N THR A 10 17.39 20.47 20.44
CA THR A 10 17.39 21.20 21.73
C THR A 10 18.80 21.69 22.05
N VAL A 11 18.93 22.84 22.71
CA VAL A 11 20.21 23.41 23.15
C VAL A 11 20.25 23.33 24.68
N LYS A 12 21.28 22.72 25.27
CA LYS A 12 21.46 22.69 26.74
C LYS A 12 22.94 22.88 27.11
N HIS A 13 23.18 23.80 28.05
CA HIS A 13 24.40 24.03 28.84
C HIS A 13 25.74 24.25 28.10
N PHE A 14 25.79 24.08 26.77
CA PHE A 14 26.92 24.40 25.91
C PHE A 14 26.39 25.06 24.63
N GLU A 15 26.81 26.30 24.36
CA GLU A 15 26.26 27.12 23.26
C GLU A 15 26.49 26.50 21.87
N ASN A 16 27.50 25.62 21.75
CA ASN A 16 27.93 25.01 20.49
C ASN A 16 27.47 23.55 20.32
N LEU A 17 26.69 22.99 21.26
CA LEU A 17 26.20 21.62 21.14
C LEU A 17 24.76 21.57 20.65
N VAL A 18 24.55 20.78 19.60
CA VAL A 18 23.27 20.58 18.93
C VAL A 18 22.88 19.11 19.08
N TYR A 19 21.73 18.87 19.71
CA TYR A 19 21.19 17.51 19.85
C TYR A 19 20.24 17.21 18.69
N ILE A 20 20.53 16.16 17.93
CA ILE A 20 19.68 15.67 16.85
C ILE A 20 19.06 14.37 17.33
N ARG A 21 17.74 14.37 17.52
CA ARG A 21 16.98 13.16 17.85
C ARG A 21 16.54 12.48 16.57
N VAL A 22 16.93 11.23 16.34
CA VAL A 22 16.51 10.40 15.20
C VAL A 22 15.81 9.17 15.75
N LYS A 23 14.62 8.85 15.25
CA LYS A 23 13.91 7.62 15.66
C LYS A 23 14.36 6.48 14.75
N GLY A 24 14.96 5.43 15.31
CA GLY A 24 15.44 4.28 14.55
C GLY A 24 14.31 3.29 14.19
N GLU A 25 14.59 2.39 13.24
CA GLU A 25 13.66 1.38 12.67
C GLU A 25 12.91 0.53 13.73
N SER A 26 13.45 0.41 14.95
CA SER A 26 12.92 -0.42 16.04
C SER A 26 12.34 0.38 17.22
N SER A 27 11.61 1.48 16.99
CA SER A 27 11.09 2.35 18.07
C SER A 27 12.16 2.92 19.05
N SER A 28 13.44 2.60 18.85
CA SER A 28 14.56 3.06 19.66
C SER A 28 14.95 4.47 19.21
N VAL A 29 14.92 5.43 20.12
CA VAL A 29 15.35 6.80 19.86
C VAL A 29 16.88 6.85 19.91
N GLN A 30 17.52 7.19 18.79
CA GLN A 30 18.94 7.55 18.73
C GLN A 30 19.10 9.06 18.91
N GLN A 31 20.07 9.46 19.73
CA GLN A 31 20.44 10.87 19.91
C GLN A 31 21.86 11.06 19.39
N LEU A 32 22.00 11.90 18.37
CA LEU A 32 23.28 12.37 17.84
C LEU A 32 23.61 13.73 18.45
N ILE A 33 24.87 13.93 18.83
CA ILE A 33 25.38 15.20 19.34
C ILE A 33 26.33 15.76 18.29
N GLY A 34 25.95 16.91 17.71
CA GLY A 34 26.79 17.67 16.79
C GLY A 34 27.40 18.87 17.50
N HIS A 35 28.66 19.17 17.19
CA HIS A 35 29.31 20.42 17.55
C HIS A 35 29.13 21.42 16.40
N THR A 36 28.73 22.65 16.70
CA THR A 36 28.65 23.73 15.72
C THR A 36 29.62 24.84 16.03
N GLU A 37 30.39 25.26 15.04
CA GLU A 37 31.43 26.29 15.23
C GLU A 37 30.90 27.73 15.07
N SER A 38 29.70 27.90 14.50
CA SER A 38 29.09 29.21 14.30
C SER A 38 27.56 29.17 14.21
N ASN A 39 26.92 30.33 14.34
CA ASN A 39 25.48 30.47 14.06
C ASN A 39 25.12 30.15 12.60
N ASN A 40 26.04 30.36 11.65
CA ASN A 40 25.83 30.00 10.25
C ASN A 40 25.81 28.47 10.07
N ASP A 41 26.77 27.78 10.69
CA ASP A 41 26.88 26.32 10.70
C ASP A 41 25.64 25.66 11.33
N ARG A 42 25.15 26.21 12.46
CA ARG A 42 23.88 25.82 13.05
C ARG A 42 22.69 26.02 12.10
N GLY A 43 22.67 27.14 11.37
CA GLY A 43 21.64 27.43 10.37
C GLY A 43 21.63 26.45 9.21
N LEU A 44 22.81 26.04 8.73
CA LEU A 44 22.97 25.02 7.69
C LEU A 44 22.46 23.65 8.15
N LEU A 45 22.85 23.21 9.34
CA LEU A 45 22.35 21.95 9.92
C LEU A 45 20.83 21.95 10.10
N MET A 46 20.25 23.05 10.61
CA MET A 46 18.80 23.16 10.74
C MET A 46 18.07 23.12 9.40
N LYS A 47 18.66 23.70 8.35
CA LYS A 47 18.11 23.68 7.00
C LYS A 47 18.16 22.26 6.43
N GLU A 48 19.30 21.58 6.52
CA GLU A 48 19.47 20.23 5.98
C GLU A 48 18.54 19.21 6.67
N VAL A 49 18.39 19.28 7.99
CA VAL A 49 17.43 18.46 8.74
C VAL A 49 16.00 18.70 8.27
N LYS A 50 15.59 19.96 8.12
CA LYS A 50 14.24 20.30 7.63
C LYS A 50 14.02 19.83 6.19
N ASP A 51 15.01 19.98 5.33
CA ASP A 51 14.95 19.56 3.93
C ASP A 51 14.85 18.04 3.82
N GLY A 52 15.55 17.29 4.68
CA GLY A 52 15.45 15.84 4.77
C GLY A 52 14.06 15.35 5.17
N VAL A 53 13.47 15.95 6.22
CA VAL A 53 12.10 15.60 6.66
C VAL A 53 11.07 15.88 5.57
N ARG A 54 11.14 17.06 4.92
CA ARG A 54 10.23 17.41 3.81
C ARG A 54 10.33 16.40 2.67
N LYS A 55 11.55 16.01 2.29
CA LYS A 55 11.78 15.06 1.21
C LYS A 55 11.26 13.65 1.53
N GLU A 56 11.32 13.23 2.80
CA GLU A 56 10.75 11.95 3.23
C GLU A 56 9.21 11.97 3.20
N GLU A 57 8.59 13.05 3.69
CA GLU A 57 7.14 13.23 3.61
C GLU A 57 6.65 13.25 2.15
N GLU A 58 7.38 13.95 1.27
CA GLU A 58 7.12 13.96 -0.18
C GLU A 58 7.21 12.55 -0.78
N MET A 59 8.24 11.77 -0.43
CA MET A 59 8.39 10.40 -0.92
C MET A 59 7.28 9.46 -0.40
N LYS A 60 6.85 9.60 0.85
CA LYS A 60 5.70 8.87 1.41
C LYS A 60 4.40 9.21 0.66
N ILE A 61 4.20 10.48 0.33
CA ILE A 61 3.05 10.93 -0.47
C ILE A 61 3.12 10.37 -1.89
N GLU A 62 4.27 10.49 -2.59
CA GLU A 62 4.44 9.95 -3.95
C GLU A 62 4.20 8.44 -4.02
N ALA A 63 4.75 7.69 -3.06
CA ALA A 63 4.53 6.24 -2.97
C ALA A 63 3.05 5.90 -2.76
N ALA A 64 2.33 6.69 -1.95
CA ALA A 64 0.90 6.50 -1.71
C ALA A 64 0.03 6.93 -2.91
N VAL A 65 0.43 7.94 -3.68
CA VAL A 65 -0.29 8.39 -4.89
C VAL A 65 -0.42 7.25 -5.90
N GLY A 66 0.61 6.42 -6.05
CA GLY A 66 0.56 5.23 -6.90
C GLY A 66 -0.47 4.19 -6.44
N PHE A 67 -0.77 4.08 -5.14
CA PHE A 67 -1.84 3.21 -4.65
C PHE A 67 -3.24 3.79 -4.95
N ARG A 68 -3.39 5.11 -4.83
CA ARG A 68 -4.66 5.83 -5.02
C ARG A 68 -5.16 5.84 -6.47
N GLN A 69 -4.35 5.43 -7.44
CA GLN A 69 -4.74 5.36 -8.85
C GLN A 69 -4.81 3.94 -9.40
N LYS A 70 -4.64 2.91 -8.57
CA LYS A 70 -4.76 1.51 -9.01
C LYS A 70 -6.22 1.08 -9.09
N LEU A 71 -6.49 0.19 -10.03
CA LEU A 71 -7.77 -0.50 -10.11
C LEU A 71 -7.93 -1.43 -8.89
N ILE A 72 -8.99 -1.21 -8.13
CA ILE A 72 -9.44 -2.11 -7.07
C ILE A 72 -10.45 -3.08 -7.66
N VAL A 73 -10.16 -4.37 -7.59
CA VAL A 73 -11.09 -5.43 -7.99
C VAL A 73 -11.59 -6.12 -6.74
N GLY A 74 -12.91 -6.11 -6.54
CA GLY A 74 -13.56 -6.77 -5.41
C GLY A 74 -14.73 -7.64 -5.87
N HIS A 75 -15.32 -8.39 -4.96
CA HIS A 75 -16.53 -9.18 -5.22
C HIS A 75 -17.58 -8.85 -4.16
N ASN A 76 -18.67 -8.19 -4.57
CA ASN A 76 -19.67 -7.66 -3.63
C ASN A 76 -19.06 -6.69 -2.60
N CYS A 77 -18.15 -5.82 -3.03
CA CYS A 77 -17.19 -5.14 -2.17
C CYS A 77 -17.65 -3.77 -1.66
N PHE A 78 -18.92 -3.41 -1.83
CA PHE A 78 -19.45 -2.12 -1.37
C PHE A 78 -19.17 -1.88 0.13
N LEU A 79 -19.45 -2.89 0.96
CA LEU A 79 -19.29 -2.78 2.41
C LEU A 79 -17.82 -2.81 2.83
N ASP A 80 -16.97 -3.54 2.11
CA ASP A 80 -15.53 -3.52 2.33
C ASP A 80 -14.95 -2.12 2.13
N ILE A 81 -15.35 -1.44 1.05
CA ILE A 81 -14.94 -0.07 0.77
C ILE A 81 -15.50 0.89 1.83
N ALA A 82 -16.74 0.72 2.27
CA ALA A 82 -17.31 1.53 3.33
C ALA A 82 -16.55 1.37 4.66
N HIS A 83 -16.12 0.16 4.99
CA HIS A 83 -15.30 -0.09 6.17
C HIS A 83 -13.90 0.51 6.06
N ILE A 84 -13.25 0.39 4.89
CA ILE A 84 -11.96 1.05 4.62
C ILE A 84 -12.12 2.57 4.78
N TYR A 85 -13.15 3.15 4.19
CA TYR A 85 -13.45 4.58 4.29
C TYR A 85 -13.60 4.99 5.76
N SER A 86 -14.46 4.29 6.51
CA SER A 86 -14.72 4.59 7.92
C SER A 86 -13.48 4.50 8.80
N LYS A 87 -12.53 3.61 8.46
CA LYS A 87 -11.35 3.32 9.27
C LYS A 87 -10.18 4.25 8.97
N PHE A 88 -10.04 4.69 7.72
CA PHE A 88 -8.83 5.37 7.27
C PHE A 88 -9.07 6.77 6.68
N LEU A 89 -10.30 7.11 6.28
CA LEU A 89 -10.61 8.37 5.60
C LEU A 89 -11.46 9.32 6.46
N GLY A 90 -12.40 8.79 7.23
CA GLY A 90 -13.25 9.58 8.12
C GLY A 90 -14.62 8.93 8.34
N SER A 91 -15.55 9.65 8.99
CA SER A 91 -16.93 9.18 9.13
C SER A 91 -17.60 9.03 7.77
N LEU A 92 -18.41 7.98 7.61
CA LEU A 92 -19.22 7.79 6.40
C LEU A 92 -20.12 9.02 6.16
N PRO A 93 -20.24 9.50 4.90
CA PRO A 93 -21.14 10.59 4.59
C PRO A 93 -22.61 10.25 4.87
N SER A 94 -23.43 11.30 5.03
CA SER A 94 -24.86 11.18 5.35
C SER A 94 -25.70 10.64 4.20
N THR A 95 -25.24 10.77 2.95
CA THR A 95 -25.97 10.38 1.75
C THR A 95 -25.14 9.44 0.87
N ALA A 96 -25.84 8.66 0.02
CA ALA A 96 -25.20 7.74 -0.90
C ALA A 96 -24.40 8.50 -1.99
N GLU A 97 -24.91 9.65 -2.44
CA GLU A 97 -24.29 10.49 -3.46
C GLU A 97 -22.97 11.10 -2.96
N GLU A 98 -22.96 11.57 -1.71
CA GLU A 98 -21.74 12.05 -1.04
C GLU A 98 -20.76 10.90 -0.80
N TYR A 99 -21.24 9.71 -0.43
CA TYR A 99 -20.40 8.52 -0.30
C TYR A 99 -19.71 8.18 -1.62
N VAL A 100 -20.46 8.09 -2.73
CA VAL A 100 -19.90 7.77 -4.05
C VAL A 100 -18.89 8.83 -4.49
N SER A 101 -19.21 10.11 -4.32
CA SER A 101 -18.34 11.22 -4.71
C SER A 101 -17.04 11.26 -3.89
N SER A 102 -17.15 11.03 -2.57
CA SER A 102 -15.99 11.00 -1.67
C SER A 102 -15.13 9.78 -1.91
N VAL A 103 -15.71 8.59 -2.06
CA VAL A 103 -14.98 7.35 -2.38
C VAL A 103 -14.20 7.48 -3.69
N HIS A 104 -14.82 7.96 -4.76
CA HIS A 104 -14.14 8.11 -6.07
C HIS A 104 -12.97 9.11 -6.04
N LYS A 105 -12.93 10.04 -5.08
CA LYS A 105 -11.77 10.92 -4.87
C LYS A 105 -10.53 10.14 -4.39
N TYR A 106 -10.71 9.03 -3.67
CA TYR A 106 -9.62 8.22 -3.12
C TYR A 106 -9.37 6.95 -3.93
N PHE A 107 -10.43 6.39 -4.51
CA PHE A 107 -10.45 5.14 -5.26
C PHE A 107 -11.20 5.35 -6.58
N PRO A 108 -10.53 5.97 -7.58
CA PRO A 108 -11.17 6.36 -8.83
C PRO A 108 -11.58 5.17 -9.71
N TYR A 109 -10.96 4.00 -9.50
CA TYR A 109 -11.18 2.80 -10.30
C TYR A 109 -11.54 1.62 -9.38
N ILE A 110 -12.84 1.34 -9.24
CA ILE A 110 -13.35 0.18 -8.49
C ILE A 110 -14.20 -0.68 -9.43
N ASN A 111 -13.86 -1.97 -9.54
CA ASN A 111 -14.63 -2.96 -10.26
C ASN A 111 -15.16 -4.03 -9.29
N ASP A 112 -16.47 -4.07 -9.13
CA ASP A 112 -17.15 -5.15 -8.41
C ASP A 112 -17.49 -6.28 -9.38
N THR A 113 -16.78 -7.40 -9.27
CA THR A 113 -16.96 -8.58 -10.13
C THR A 113 -18.35 -9.19 -10.03
N LYS A 114 -19.02 -9.11 -8.87
CA LYS A 114 -20.40 -9.59 -8.74
C LYS A 114 -21.35 -8.71 -9.55
N VAL A 115 -21.17 -7.39 -9.51
CA VAL A 115 -21.95 -6.46 -10.33
C VAL A 115 -21.70 -6.71 -11.81
N LEU A 116 -20.43 -6.83 -12.22
CA LEU A 116 -20.05 -7.13 -13.61
C LEU A 116 -20.69 -8.43 -14.14
N LEU A 117 -20.67 -9.50 -13.35
CA LEU A 117 -21.30 -10.78 -13.71
C LEU A 117 -22.82 -10.67 -13.90
N ASN A 118 -23.49 -9.84 -13.09
CA ASN A 118 -24.95 -9.67 -13.19
C ASN A 118 -25.37 -8.71 -14.31
N ALA A 119 -24.53 -7.72 -14.62
CA ALA A 119 -24.76 -6.73 -15.66
C ALA A 119 -24.56 -7.28 -17.08
N ASN A 120 -23.71 -8.30 -17.24
CA ASN A 120 -23.47 -8.92 -18.54
C ASN A 120 -24.43 -10.09 -18.79
N ASP A 121 -25.38 -9.92 -19.72
CA ASP A 121 -26.39 -10.94 -20.04
C ASP A 121 -25.79 -12.25 -20.57
N VAL A 122 -24.67 -12.19 -21.30
CA VAL A 122 -23.97 -13.38 -21.82
C VAL A 122 -23.38 -14.18 -20.66
N LEU A 123 -22.63 -13.53 -19.76
CA LEU A 123 -22.07 -14.19 -18.58
C LEU A 123 -23.18 -14.73 -17.67
N ARG A 124 -24.26 -13.97 -17.47
CA ARG A 124 -25.42 -14.41 -16.69
C ARG A 124 -26.12 -15.63 -17.31
N ALA A 125 -26.25 -15.67 -18.63
CA ALA A 125 -26.80 -16.81 -19.36
C ALA A 125 -25.87 -18.04 -19.30
N MET A 126 -24.56 -17.84 -19.48
CA MET A 126 -23.56 -18.91 -19.40
C MET A 126 -23.49 -19.53 -17.99
N MET A 127 -23.63 -18.72 -16.94
CA MET A 127 -23.76 -19.20 -15.56
C MET A 127 -25.11 -19.89 -15.28
N LYS A 128 -25.97 -20.08 -16.31
CA LYS A 128 -27.29 -20.71 -16.24
C LYS A 128 -28.21 -20.06 -15.20
N LYS A 129 -28.12 -18.73 -15.03
CA LYS A 129 -28.79 -17.99 -13.94
C LYS A 129 -28.47 -18.54 -12.54
N GLY A 130 -27.34 -19.22 -12.41
CA GLY A 130 -26.82 -19.73 -11.15
C GLY A 130 -26.33 -18.60 -10.25
N SER A 131 -25.91 -18.97 -9.04
CA SER A 131 -25.42 -18.01 -8.05
C SER A 131 -24.11 -17.37 -8.52
N THR A 132 -24.05 -16.04 -8.44
CA THR A 132 -22.85 -15.21 -8.64
C THR A 132 -22.09 -15.04 -7.32
N SER A 133 -22.04 -16.09 -6.49
CA SER A 133 -21.14 -16.12 -5.33
C SER A 133 -19.70 -16.27 -5.81
N LEU A 134 -18.74 -15.80 -5.02
CA LEU A 134 -17.33 -15.84 -5.38
C LEU A 134 -16.87 -17.26 -5.72
N SER A 135 -17.23 -18.26 -4.90
CA SER A 135 -16.84 -19.65 -5.12
C SER A 135 -17.38 -20.22 -6.43
N LYS A 136 -18.66 -19.98 -6.74
CA LYS A 136 -19.27 -20.44 -8.00
C LYS A 136 -18.74 -19.68 -9.21
N ALA A 137 -18.55 -18.37 -9.09
CA ALA A 137 -17.95 -17.57 -10.15
C ALA A 137 -16.52 -18.04 -10.44
N PHE A 138 -15.73 -18.31 -9.40
CA PHE A 138 -14.37 -18.82 -9.53
C PHE A 138 -14.34 -20.20 -10.18
N ALA A 139 -15.14 -21.15 -9.69
CA ALA A 139 -15.23 -22.49 -10.28
C ALA A 139 -15.67 -22.47 -11.75
N PHE A 140 -16.55 -21.53 -12.12
CA PHE A 140 -17.02 -21.37 -13.48
C PHE A 140 -15.98 -20.72 -14.42
N LEU A 141 -15.33 -19.64 -13.98
CA LEU A 141 -14.39 -18.87 -14.82
C LEU A 141 -12.99 -19.51 -14.88
N CYS A 142 -12.58 -20.19 -13.82
CA CYS A 142 -11.23 -20.74 -13.66
C CYS A 142 -11.27 -22.24 -13.30
N PRO A 143 -11.88 -23.10 -14.13
CA PRO A 143 -12.15 -24.50 -13.77
C PRO A 143 -10.87 -25.31 -13.52
N GLU A 144 -9.81 -25.11 -14.32
CA GLU A 144 -8.52 -25.80 -14.16
C GLU A 144 -7.79 -25.44 -12.86
N ILE A 145 -7.98 -24.19 -12.39
CA ILE A 145 -7.40 -23.73 -11.12
C ILE A 145 -8.23 -24.28 -9.96
N ALA A 146 -9.56 -24.21 -10.07
CA ALA A 146 -10.46 -24.72 -9.04
C ALA A 146 -10.31 -26.24 -8.82
N SER A 147 -10.11 -27.02 -9.90
CA SER A 147 -9.89 -28.47 -9.81
C SER A 147 -8.53 -28.83 -9.21
N SER A 148 -7.48 -28.04 -9.51
CA SER A 148 -6.13 -28.23 -8.97
C SER A 148 -6.04 -28.00 -7.45
N VAL A 149 -6.99 -27.27 -6.86
CA VAL A 149 -7.07 -27.05 -5.40
C VAL A 149 -7.64 -28.27 -4.67
N GLU A 150 -8.44 -29.11 -5.34
CA GLU A 150 -9.03 -30.34 -4.75
C GLU A 150 -8.23 -31.62 -5.08
N GLY A 151 -7.42 -31.62 -6.13
CA GLY A 151 -6.63 -32.76 -6.58
C GLY A 151 -5.13 -32.57 -6.40
N SER A 152 -4.56 -33.12 -5.33
CA SER A 152 -3.11 -33.27 -5.25
C SER A 152 -2.60 -34.19 -6.38
N ARG A 153 -1.66 -33.67 -7.18
CA ARG A 153 -0.70 -34.39 -8.04
C ARG A 153 -1.29 -35.14 -9.25
N LEU A 154 -1.45 -34.46 -10.37
CA LEU A 154 -1.01 -34.93 -11.69
C LEU A 154 -0.86 -33.73 -12.64
N GLY A 155 0.31 -33.65 -13.27
CA GLY A 155 0.93 -32.40 -13.70
C GLY A 155 0.29 -31.73 -14.91
N LEU A 156 0.08 -30.42 -14.78
CA LEU A 156 0.11 -29.51 -15.91
C LEU A 156 1.58 -29.13 -16.18
N LYS A 157 2.04 -29.40 -17.40
CA LYS A 157 3.32 -28.88 -17.89
C LYS A 157 3.27 -27.34 -17.81
N PRO A 158 4.21 -26.69 -17.12
CA PRO A 158 4.27 -25.24 -17.13
C PRO A 158 4.74 -24.81 -18.52
N HIS A 159 4.03 -23.87 -19.16
CA HIS A 159 4.46 -23.28 -20.44
C HIS A 159 5.66 -22.32 -20.27
N VAL A 160 6.22 -22.21 -19.06
CA VAL A 160 7.50 -21.57 -18.78
C VAL A 160 8.19 -22.39 -17.69
N ASN A 161 9.37 -22.93 -17.99
CA ASN A 161 10.19 -23.63 -17.01
C ASN A 161 10.89 -22.55 -16.16
N ILE A 162 10.36 -22.25 -14.98
CA ILE A 162 11.03 -21.38 -14.02
C ILE A 162 11.73 -22.29 -13.03
N GLU A 163 13.01 -22.52 -13.30
CA GLU A 163 13.91 -23.20 -12.38
C GLU A 163 14.24 -22.21 -11.26
N VAL A 164 13.53 -22.32 -10.14
CA VAL A 164 13.82 -21.52 -8.95
C VAL A 164 14.97 -22.19 -8.21
N GLN A 165 16.19 -21.76 -8.53
CA GLN A 165 17.35 -22.05 -7.69
C GLN A 165 17.21 -21.23 -6.41
N VAL A 166 16.89 -21.92 -5.31
CA VAL A 166 16.88 -21.32 -3.98
C VAL A 166 18.33 -21.32 -3.49
N ASP A 167 19.07 -20.27 -3.81
CA ASP A 167 20.28 -19.95 -3.06
C ASP A 167 19.85 -19.21 -1.78
N ASP A 168 19.91 -19.94 -0.67
CA ASP A 168 19.76 -19.41 0.68
C ASP A 168 20.95 -18.49 1.01
N MET A 169 20.97 -17.26 0.48
CA MET A 169 21.79 -16.18 1.02
C MET A 169 21.23 -14.81 0.67
N ASN A 170 20.79 -14.10 1.73
CA ASN A 170 20.77 -12.66 1.96
C ASN A 170 20.96 -11.70 0.76
N PHE A 171 20.01 -10.76 0.58
CA PHE A 171 20.18 -9.30 0.43
C PHE A 171 19.05 -8.66 -0.44
N THR A 172 18.37 -7.67 0.16
CA THR A 172 17.85 -6.40 -0.42
C THR A 172 16.91 -6.38 -1.66
N SER A 173 15.66 -5.91 -1.43
CA SER A 173 14.85 -4.88 -2.15
C SER A 173 15.30 -4.34 -3.53
N PRO A 174 14.41 -3.83 -4.44
CA PRO A 174 12.94 -3.95 -4.56
C PRO A 174 12.48 -4.35 -5.99
N PHE A 175 11.33 -5.04 -6.11
CA PHE A 175 10.68 -5.24 -7.41
C PHE A 175 9.81 -4.03 -7.77
N ILE A 176 10.26 -3.27 -8.77
CA ILE A 176 9.46 -2.28 -9.52
C ILE A 176 8.70 -3.04 -10.60
N PHE A 177 7.37 -2.91 -10.63
CA PHE A 177 6.56 -3.33 -11.78
C PHE A 177 6.18 -2.08 -12.59
N TYR A 178 6.55 -2.09 -13.87
CA TYR A 178 6.03 -1.19 -14.91
C TYR A 178 4.54 -1.44 -15.16
#